data_AF-A0A4W2HCS0-F1
#
_entry.id   AF-A0A4W2HCS0-F1
#
_cell.length_a   1.000
_cell.length_b   1.000
_cell.length_c   1.000
_cell.angle_alpha   90.00
_cell.angle_beta   90.00
_cell.angle_gamma   90.00
#
_symmetry.space_group_name_H-M   'P 1'
#
loop_
_entity.id
_entity.type
_entity.pdbx_description
1 polymer ?
#
loop_
_entity_poly.entity_id
_entity_poly.type
_entity_poly.pdbx_seq_one_letter_code
_entity_poly.pdbx_strand_id
1 'polypeptide(L)'
;MAFLVAGTLQVASQVADAQESLGRKGKYSVKDPRVALALCSPEVSASTAALLEGVFQTLGFESCRRQGASVQGFRGELTRFREQLDAHGGSVGCAFVALVARPWQLRQSQQLVRELSRCKALWGRPKVFLLLSSAPGGHRDAGVGPAALPWFRRWLRAPPATPSQADVLHVCTDVQGRSSRGPTPRSPNQADVLMVYAAAEGCVAYRDKKGSDFIQTLVEVLRADPKADLLELMTEVNRQVCELDVLGPDCDDRRKACLEIRSSLRRRLCLQV
;
A
#
# COMPACT_ATOMS: atom_id res chain seq x y z
N MET A 1 -13.34 27.11 17.67
CA MET A 1 -12.53 26.53 16.59
C MET A 1 -11.41 25.59 17.11
N ALA A 2 -11.70 24.71 18.09
CA ALA A 2 -10.66 23.89 18.75
C ALA A 2 -10.73 22.38 18.44
N PHE A 3 -11.73 21.91 17.70
CA PHE A 3 -11.97 20.47 17.47
C PHE A 3 -11.26 19.89 16.24
N LEU A 4 -10.77 20.73 15.32
CA LEU A 4 -10.13 20.27 14.07
C LEU A 4 -8.64 19.91 14.23
N VAL A 5 -7.97 20.45 15.25
CA VAL A 5 -6.54 20.19 15.53
C VAL A 5 -6.35 18.89 16.32
N ALA A 6 -7.34 18.47 17.10
CA ALA A 6 -7.25 17.28 17.94
C ALA A 6 -7.22 15.97 17.14
N GLY A 7 -8.02 15.88 16.06
CA GLY A 7 -8.14 14.66 15.26
C GLY A 7 -6.88 14.29 14.47
N THR A 8 -6.19 15.28 13.88
CA THR A 8 -4.95 15.06 13.12
C THR A 8 -3.77 14.71 14.02
N LEU A 9 -3.68 15.35 15.19
CA LEU A 9 -2.65 15.04 16.19
C LEU A 9 -2.83 13.64 16.78
N GLN A 10 -4.08 13.21 17.01
CA GLN A 10 -4.35 11.87 17.55
C GLN A 10 -3.96 10.76 16.58
N VAL A 11 -4.21 10.95 15.27
CA VAL A 11 -3.79 9.99 14.24
C VAL A 11 -2.27 9.97 14.09
N ALA A 12 -1.62 11.14 14.04
CA ALA A 12 -0.16 11.22 13.98
C ALA A 12 0.52 10.57 15.21
N SER A 13 -0.05 10.77 16.40
CA SER A 13 0.39 10.09 17.63
C SER A 13 0.26 8.58 17.51
N GLN A 14 -0.88 8.06 17.04
CA GLN A 14 -1.09 6.61 16.89
C GLN A 14 -0.11 5.98 15.89
N VAL A 15 0.22 6.68 14.80
CA VAL A 15 1.22 6.23 13.83
C VAL A 15 2.61 6.19 14.47
N ALA A 16 3.00 7.27 15.15
CA ALA A 16 4.28 7.36 15.84
C ALA A 16 4.41 6.28 16.93
N ASP A 17 3.37 6.09 17.75
CA ASP A 17 3.31 5.08 18.81
C ASP A 17 3.40 3.66 18.22
N ALA A 18 2.73 3.40 17.08
CA ALA A 18 2.82 2.14 16.38
C ALA A 18 4.24 1.89 15.84
N GLN A 19 4.87 2.89 15.21
CA GLN A 19 6.23 2.79 14.68
C GLN A 19 7.29 2.63 15.77
N GLU A 20 7.10 3.28 16.92
CA GLU A 20 7.93 3.11 18.11
C GLU A 20 7.77 1.70 18.69
N SER A 21 6.52 1.23 18.82
CA SER A 21 6.20 -0.13 19.27
C SER A 21 6.82 -1.20 18.35
N LEU A 22 6.78 -1.00 17.03
CA LEU A 22 7.45 -1.87 16.06
C LEU A 22 8.97 -1.82 16.22
N GLY A 23 9.54 -0.64 16.48
CA GLY A 23 10.97 -0.46 16.76
C GLY A 23 11.43 -1.27 17.96
N ARG A 24 10.67 -1.27 19.05
CA ARG A 24 10.95 -2.07 20.26
C ARG A 24 10.87 -3.59 20.00
N LYS A 25 10.08 -4.03 19.02
CA LYS A 25 9.92 -5.45 18.62
C LYS A 25 10.99 -5.93 17.63
N GLY A 26 11.92 -5.06 17.22
CA GLY A 26 13.02 -5.39 16.31
C GLY A 26 12.63 -5.38 14.82
N LYS A 27 13.48 -5.97 13.99
CA LYS A 27 13.33 -6.03 12.52
C LYS A 27 13.02 -7.45 12.03
N TYR A 28 12.25 -7.58 10.96
CA TYR A 28 12.16 -8.84 10.21
C TYR A 28 13.52 -9.17 9.57
N SER A 29 13.87 -10.45 9.49
CA SER A 29 15.06 -10.90 8.77
C SER A 29 14.79 -10.89 7.27
N VAL A 30 15.62 -10.15 6.53
CA VAL A 30 15.62 -10.11 5.05
C VAL A 30 16.80 -10.87 4.43
N LYS A 31 17.41 -11.79 5.19
CA LYS A 31 18.49 -12.67 4.69
C LYS A 31 17.98 -13.76 3.74
N ASP A 32 16.71 -14.12 3.89
CA ASP A 32 16.05 -15.14 3.07
C ASP A 32 15.53 -14.51 1.76
N PRO A 33 15.45 -15.29 0.66
CA PRO A 33 14.95 -14.81 -0.63
C PRO A 33 13.60 -14.12 -0.53
N ARG A 34 13.44 -13.06 -1.31
CA ARG A 34 12.23 -12.24 -1.36
C ARG A 34 11.51 -12.53 -2.67
N VAL A 35 10.21 -12.80 -2.58
CA VAL A 35 9.39 -13.19 -3.74
C VAL A 35 8.34 -12.13 -4.05
N ALA A 36 8.15 -11.84 -5.32
CA ALA A 36 7.15 -10.90 -5.80
C ALA A 36 6.23 -11.51 -6.86
N LEU A 37 4.94 -11.18 -6.78
CA LEU A 37 3.90 -11.56 -7.74
C LEU A 37 3.14 -10.32 -8.22
N ALA A 38 3.14 -10.07 -9.53
CA ALA A 38 2.26 -9.09 -10.17
C ALA A 38 1.06 -9.81 -10.79
N LEU A 39 -0.13 -9.49 -10.29
CA LEU A 39 -1.42 -9.93 -10.83
C LEU A 39 -2.13 -8.74 -11.47
N CYS A 40 -2.46 -8.83 -12.76
CA CYS A 40 -3.13 -7.76 -13.49
C CYS A 40 -4.41 -8.28 -14.13
N SER A 41 -5.51 -7.52 -14.07
CA SER A 41 -6.70 -7.83 -14.86
C SER A 41 -6.38 -7.77 -16.36
N PRO A 42 -7.11 -8.50 -17.22
CA PRO A 42 -6.77 -8.63 -18.63
C PRO A 42 -6.79 -7.29 -19.39
N GLU A 43 -7.54 -6.30 -18.90
CA GLU A 43 -7.68 -4.98 -19.51
C GLU A 43 -6.50 -4.03 -19.19
N VAL A 44 -5.57 -4.47 -18.33
CA VAL A 44 -4.41 -3.66 -17.93
C VAL A 44 -3.32 -3.75 -18.99
N SER A 45 -2.86 -2.59 -19.48
CA SER A 45 -1.77 -2.54 -20.48
C SER A 45 -0.47 -3.19 -20.00
N ALA A 46 0.25 -3.80 -20.95
CA ALA A 46 1.56 -4.41 -20.69
C ALA A 46 2.58 -3.41 -20.10
N SER A 47 2.48 -2.13 -20.45
CA SER A 47 3.32 -1.05 -19.91
C SER A 47 3.19 -0.88 -18.39
N THR A 48 1.99 -1.06 -17.83
CA THR A 48 1.80 -0.94 -16.38
C THR A 48 2.31 -2.16 -15.63
N ALA A 49 2.20 -3.33 -16.24
CA ALA A 49 2.80 -4.54 -15.69
C ALA A 49 4.35 -4.43 -15.67
N ALA A 50 4.95 -3.75 -16.65
CA ALA A 50 6.39 -3.44 -16.69
C ALA A 50 6.81 -2.43 -15.61
N LEU A 51 6.01 -1.40 -15.36
CA LEU A 51 6.26 -0.45 -14.27
C LEU A 51 6.29 -1.15 -12.90
N LEU A 52 5.34 -2.06 -12.64
CA LEU A 52 5.32 -2.84 -11.39
C LEU A 52 6.53 -3.76 -11.24
N GLU A 53 7.01 -4.33 -12.33
CA GLU A 53 8.25 -5.11 -12.32
C GLU A 53 9.46 -4.22 -11.97
N GLY A 54 9.53 -3.01 -12.54
CA GLY A 54 10.55 -2.03 -12.17
C GLY A 54 10.50 -1.63 -10.69
N VAL A 55 9.31 -1.56 -10.08
CA VAL A 55 9.15 -1.37 -8.62
C VAL A 55 9.78 -2.54 -7.87
N PHE A 56 9.47 -3.78 -8.24
CA PHE A 56 10.04 -4.95 -7.57
C PHE A 56 11.56 -5.04 -7.74
N GLN A 57 12.10 -4.69 -8.90
CA GLN A 57 13.55 -4.60 -9.10
C GLN A 57 14.17 -3.52 -8.21
N THR A 58 13.54 -2.34 -8.12
CA THR A 58 13.99 -1.25 -7.23
C THR A 58 13.97 -1.67 -5.76
N LEU A 59 12.99 -2.50 -5.37
CA LEU A 59 12.89 -3.09 -4.04
C LEU A 59 13.89 -4.25 -3.81
N GLY A 60 14.61 -4.69 -4.83
CA GLY A 60 15.64 -5.73 -4.75
C GLY A 60 15.10 -7.17 -4.79
N PHE A 61 13.89 -7.39 -5.29
CA PHE A 61 13.35 -8.74 -5.41
C PHE A 61 14.12 -9.56 -6.46
N GLU A 62 14.59 -10.75 -6.06
CA GLU A 62 15.36 -11.66 -6.91
C GLU A 62 14.47 -12.41 -7.91
N SER A 63 13.18 -12.57 -7.58
CA SER A 63 12.21 -13.20 -8.47
C SER A 63 10.90 -12.42 -8.48
N CYS A 64 10.53 -11.94 -9.67
CA CYS A 64 9.23 -11.35 -9.95
C CYS A 64 8.51 -12.25 -10.96
N ARG A 65 7.33 -12.75 -10.59
CA ARG A 65 6.45 -13.43 -11.54
C ARG A 65 5.30 -12.52 -11.95
N ARG A 66 5.07 -12.41 -13.25
CA ARG A 66 3.91 -11.71 -13.83
C ARG A 66 2.88 -12.72 -14.30
N GLN A 67 1.63 -12.51 -13.91
CA GLN A 67 0.49 -13.27 -14.42
C GLN A 67 -0.68 -12.33 -14.72
N GLY A 68 -1.22 -12.41 -15.93
CA GLY A 68 -2.55 -11.88 -16.21
C GLY A 68 -3.59 -12.74 -15.49
N ALA A 69 -4.72 -12.14 -15.12
CA ALA A 69 -5.83 -12.89 -14.54
C ALA A 69 -6.25 -14.00 -15.51
N SER A 70 -6.01 -15.25 -15.12
CA SER A 70 -6.42 -16.41 -15.91
C SER A 70 -7.93 -16.64 -15.81
N VAL A 71 -8.43 -17.66 -16.51
CA VAL A 71 -9.81 -18.15 -16.40
C VAL A 71 -10.19 -18.47 -14.94
N GLN A 72 -9.23 -18.82 -14.08
CA GLN A 72 -9.45 -19.12 -12.66
C GLN A 72 -9.50 -17.87 -11.77
N GLY A 73 -9.22 -16.69 -12.32
CA GLY A 73 -9.17 -15.42 -11.60
C GLY A 73 -8.00 -15.30 -10.62
N PHE A 74 -7.93 -14.16 -9.93
CA PHE A 74 -6.79 -13.81 -9.05
C PHE A 74 -6.57 -14.79 -7.89
N ARG A 75 -7.64 -15.35 -7.33
CA ARG A 75 -7.53 -16.29 -6.22
C ARG A 75 -6.90 -17.61 -6.67
N GLY A 76 -7.22 -18.10 -7.87
CA GLY A 76 -6.62 -19.29 -8.45
C GLY A 76 -5.11 -19.12 -8.64
N GLU A 77 -4.70 -18.00 -9.25
CA GLU A 77 -3.27 -17.69 -9.41
C GLU A 77 -2.54 -17.56 -8.08
N LEU A 78 -3.15 -16.89 -7.08
CA LEU A 78 -2.55 -16.78 -5.76
C LEU A 78 -2.46 -18.14 -5.03
N THR A 79 -3.41 -19.04 -5.28
CA THR A 79 -3.40 -20.41 -4.75
C THR A 79 -2.23 -21.19 -5.34
N ARG A 80 -2.03 -21.10 -6.65
CA ARG A 80 -0.90 -21.73 -7.34
C ARG A 80 0.44 -21.16 -6.88
N PHE A 81 0.51 -19.85 -6.67
CA PHE A 81 1.70 -19.20 -6.14
C PHE A 81 2.03 -19.71 -4.73
N ARG A 82 1.04 -19.76 -3.83
CA ARG A 82 1.17 -20.34 -2.49
C ARG A 82 1.70 -21.78 -2.54
N GLU A 83 1.09 -22.62 -3.37
CA GLU A 83 1.49 -24.04 -3.51
C GLU A 83 2.93 -24.20 -3.98
N GLN A 84 3.39 -23.32 -4.87
CA GLN A 84 4.78 -23.31 -5.32
C GLN A 84 5.75 -22.90 -4.21
N LEU A 85 5.40 -21.89 -3.40
CA LEU A 85 6.23 -21.50 -2.25
C LEU A 85 6.32 -22.64 -1.24
N ASP A 86 5.20 -23.31 -0.95
CA ASP A 86 5.18 -24.45 -0.03
C ASP A 86 5.92 -25.67 -0.60
N ALA A 87 5.84 -25.92 -1.90
CA ALA A 87 6.54 -27.03 -2.56
C ALA A 87 8.05 -26.78 -2.69
N HIS A 88 8.50 -25.53 -2.81
CA HIS A 88 9.91 -25.19 -2.89
C HIS A 88 10.67 -25.55 -1.60
N GLY A 89 9.99 -25.60 -0.45
CA GLY A 89 10.55 -26.02 0.84
C GLY A 89 11.62 -25.09 1.44
N GLY A 90 12.08 -24.08 0.69
CA GLY A 90 13.04 -23.08 1.15
C GLY A 90 12.43 -21.99 2.04
N SER A 91 13.27 -21.33 2.82
CA SER A 91 12.89 -20.16 3.62
C SER A 91 12.61 -18.96 2.71
N VAL A 92 11.50 -18.26 2.94
CA VAL A 92 11.16 -17.02 2.25
C VAL A 92 11.19 -15.86 3.26
N GLY A 93 11.88 -14.78 2.91
CA GLY A 93 12.03 -13.62 3.79
C GLY A 93 10.76 -12.79 3.87
N CYS A 94 10.13 -12.55 2.72
CA CYS A 94 8.85 -11.87 2.59
C CYS A 94 8.20 -12.16 1.23
N ALA A 95 6.88 -11.95 1.14
CA ALA A 95 6.15 -11.99 -0.11
C ALA A 95 5.51 -10.64 -0.43
N PHE A 96 5.65 -10.19 -1.67
CA PHE A 96 4.97 -9.03 -2.21
C PHE A 96 3.98 -9.44 -3.31
N VAL A 97 2.76 -8.91 -3.24
CA VAL A 97 1.72 -9.12 -4.23
C VAL A 97 1.21 -7.77 -4.70
N ALA A 98 1.49 -7.40 -5.94
CA ALA A 98 0.88 -6.24 -6.58
C ALA A 98 -0.33 -6.70 -7.40
N LEU A 99 -1.50 -6.15 -7.11
CA LEU A 99 -2.75 -6.48 -7.77
C LEU A 99 -3.28 -5.23 -8.48
N VAL A 100 -3.35 -5.26 -9.82
CA VAL A 100 -4.06 -4.24 -10.61
C VAL A 100 -5.38 -4.84 -11.06
N ALA A 101 -6.49 -4.38 -10.50
CA ALA A 101 -7.79 -5.01 -10.71
C ALA A 101 -8.94 -4.02 -10.72
N ARG A 102 -10.12 -4.45 -11.17
CA ARG A 102 -11.32 -3.62 -11.10
C ARG A 102 -11.70 -3.35 -9.63
N PRO A 103 -12.33 -2.21 -9.30
CA PRO A 103 -12.67 -1.86 -7.91
C PRO A 103 -13.40 -2.95 -7.14
N TRP A 104 -14.37 -3.63 -7.77
CA TRP A 104 -15.14 -4.70 -7.12
C TRP A 104 -14.29 -5.95 -6.80
N GLN A 105 -13.22 -6.22 -7.56
CA GLN A 105 -12.30 -7.32 -7.29
C GLN A 105 -11.40 -6.98 -6.10
N LEU A 106 -11.00 -5.72 -5.94
CA LEU A 106 -10.23 -5.26 -4.78
C LEU A 106 -11.03 -5.38 -3.47
N ARG A 107 -12.36 -5.32 -3.52
CA ARG A 107 -13.22 -5.59 -2.34
C ARG A 107 -13.06 -7.02 -1.81
N GLN A 108 -12.57 -7.95 -2.64
CA GLN A 108 -12.29 -9.34 -2.25
C GLN A 108 -10.86 -9.55 -1.73
N SER A 109 -10.07 -8.48 -1.51
CA SER A 109 -8.67 -8.58 -1.06
C SER A 109 -8.49 -9.40 0.22
N GLN A 110 -9.47 -9.39 1.13
CA GLN A 110 -9.44 -10.21 2.35
C GLN A 110 -9.39 -11.71 2.06
N GLN A 111 -10.02 -12.18 0.97
CA GLN A 111 -9.92 -13.58 0.57
C GLN A 111 -8.53 -13.91 0.04
N LEU A 112 -7.89 -12.97 -0.66
CA LEU A 112 -6.52 -13.12 -1.16
C LEU A 112 -5.50 -13.18 0.00
N VAL A 113 -5.65 -12.30 0.99
CA VAL A 113 -4.83 -12.32 2.21
C VAL A 113 -4.98 -13.65 2.96
N ARG A 114 -6.20 -14.16 3.09
CA ARG A 114 -6.45 -15.48 3.71
C ARG A 114 -5.79 -16.61 2.93
N GLU A 115 -5.82 -16.55 1.60
CA GLU A 115 -5.21 -17.59 0.76
C GLU A 115 -3.69 -17.62 0.95
N LEU A 116 -3.01 -16.48 0.87
CA LEU A 116 -1.56 -16.41 1.05
C LEU A 116 -1.15 -16.68 2.51
N SER A 117 -2.02 -16.38 3.48
CA SER A 117 -1.73 -16.66 4.89
C SER A 117 -1.76 -18.13 5.26
N ARG A 118 -2.28 -19.00 4.38
CA ARG A 118 -2.17 -20.45 4.51
C ARG A 118 -0.80 -21.00 4.09
N CYS A 119 0.03 -20.18 3.43
CA CYS A 119 1.39 -20.56 3.04
C CYS A 119 2.24 -20.79 4.28
N LYS A 120 2.74 -22.01 4.45
CA LYS A 120 3.59 -22.42 5.58
C LYS A 120 4.94 -21.71 5.51
N ALA A 121 5.49 -21.54 4.31
CA ALA A 121 6.76 -20.84 4.10
C ALA A 121 6.72 -19.36 4.55
N LEU A 122 5.53 -18.76 4.67
CA LEU A 122 5.32 -17.36 5.05
C LEU A 122 4.80 -17.19 6.49
N TRP A 123 4.80 -18.22 7.33
CA TRP A 123 4.40 -18.08 8.72
C TRP A 123 5.40 -17.23 9.51
N GLY A 124 4.91 -16.18 10.17
CA GLY A 124 5.76 -15.20 10.86
C GLY A 124 6.54 -14.27 9.93
N ARG A 125 6.31 -14.35 8.61
CA ARG A 125 6.99 -13.55 7.58
C ARG A 125 6.03 -12.52 7.00
N PRO A 126 6.53 -11.33 6.64
CA PRO A 126 5.70 -10.26 6.13
C PRO A 126 5.13 -10.58 4.75
N LYS A 127 3.84 -10.26 4.58
CA LYS A 127 3.06 -10.39 3.35
C LYS A 127 2.54 -9.01 2.98
N VAL A 128 3.04 -8.43 1.89
CA VAL A 128 2.68 -7.09 1.47
C VAL A 128 1.81 -7.13 0.23
N PHE A 129 0.69 -6.42 0.25
CA PHE A 129 -0.26 -6.31 -0.85
C PHE A 129 -0.36 -4.86 -1.30
N LEU A 130 -0.01 -4.60 -2.57
CA LEU A 130 -0.24 -3.33 -3.24
C LEU A 130 -1.48 -3.47 -4.11
N LEU A 131 -2.54 -2.72 -3.81
CA LEU A 131 -3.88 -2.86 -4.38
C LEU A 131 -4.20 -1.64 -5.23
N LEU A 132 -4.14 -1.82 -6.55
CA LEU A 132 -4.26 -0.78 -7.56
C LEU A 132 -5.56 -0.97 -8.34
N SER A 133 -6.35 0.10 -8.45
CA SER A 133 -7.53 0.06 -9.31
C SER A 133 -7.12 0.11 -10.79
N SER A 134 -7.80 -0.68 -11.62
CA SER A 134 -7.70 -0.60 -13.07
C SER A 134 -8.66 0.43 -13.68
N ALA A 135 -9.53 1.06 -12.87
CA ALA A 135 -10.39 2.14 -13.34
C ALA A 135 -9.54 3.37 -13.73
N PRO A 136 -9.91 4.11 -14.80
CA PRO A 136 -9.28 5.38 -15.12
C PRO A 136 -9.39 6.35 -13.93
N GLY A 137 -8.27 7.01 -13.58
CA GLY A 137 -8.30 8.13 -12.64
C GLY A 137 -8.59 9.45 -13.36
N GLY A 138 -9.15 10.44 -12.67
CA GLY A 138 -9.55 11.72 -13.27
C GLY A 138 -8.38 12.64 -13.64
N HIS A 139 -8.54 13.51 -14.64
CA HIS A 139 -7.40 14.18 -15.30
C HIS A 139 -6.56 15.07 -14.35
N ARG A 140 -5.24 15.15 -14.55
CA ARG A 140 -4.42 16.19 -13.92
C ARG A 140 -4.81 17.58 -14.45
N ASP A 141 -4.91 18.54 -13.55
CA ASP A 141 -4.95 19.95 -13.90
C ASP A 141 -3.59 20.33 -14.52
N ALA A 142 -3.62 20.77 -15.78
CA ALA A 142 -2.44 21.33 -16.45
C ALA A 142 -2.21 22.74 -15.93
N GLY A 143 -1.81 22.85 -14.66
CA GLY A 143 -1.58 24.14 -14.01
C GLY A 143 -0.52 24.96 -14.75
N VAL A 144 -0.95 25.98 -15.50
CA VAL A 144 -0.06 27.04 -15.98
C VAL A 144 0.27 27.93 -14.78
N GLY A 145 1.45 27.70 -14.18
CA GLY A 145 1.99 28.54 -13.10
C GLY A 145 3.52 28.61 -13.20
N PRO A 146 4.15 29.80 -13.00
CA PRO A 146 5.55 30.01 -13.31
C PRO A 146 6.47 29.23 -12.35
N ALA A 147 7.60 28.77 -12.89
CA ALA A 147 8.63 28.03 -12.19
C ALA A 147 9.42 28.92 -11.21
N ALA A 148 8.93 29.10 -9.98
CA ALA A 148 9.75 29.37 -8.79
C ALA A 148 8.91 29.29 -7.50
N LEU A 149 9.45 28.54 -6.53
CA LEU A 149 8.99 28.36 -5.13
C LEU A 149 7.56 27.82 -4.90
N PRO A 150 7.29 26.53 -5.23
CA PRO A 150 5.98 25.89 -5.05
C PRO A 150 5.56 25.67 -3.59
N TRP A 151 6.52 25.43 -2.68
CA TRP A 151 6.23 24.98 -1.32
C TRP A 151 5.59 26.07 -0.44
N PHE A 152 5.97 27.34 -0.60
CA PHE A 152 5.50 28.44 0.23
C PHE A 152 4.04 28.83 -0.07
N ARG A 153 3.64 28.77 -1.35
CA ARG A 153 2.22 29.00 -1.74
C ARG A 153 1.32 27.82 -1.40
N ARG A 154 1.87 26.59 -1.40
CA ARG A 154 1.14 25.39 -0.96
C ARG A 154 0.83 25.42 0.55
N TRP A 155 1.67 26.08 1.35
CA TRP A 155 1.41 26.35 2.77
C TRP A 155 0.30 27.39 2.98
N LEU A 156 0.18 28.38 2.07
CA LEU A 156 -0.84 29.45 2.16
C LEU A 156 -2.22 29.05 1.62
N ARG A 157 -2.34 27.96 0.84
CA ARG A 157 -3.62 27.41 0.38
C ARG A 157 -3.82 26.02 0.96
N ALA A 158 -4.43 25.96 2.14
CA ALA A 158 -4.92 24.70 2.69
C ALA A 158 -6.02 24.12 1.77
N PRO A 159 -5.86 22.90 1.23
CA PRO A 159 -7.01 22.14 0.74
C PRO A 159 -8.01 22.00 1.89
N PRO A 160 -9.34 21.89 1.66
CA PRO A 160 -10.31 21.81 2.75
C PRO A 160 -9.93 20.70 3.72
N ALA A 161 -9.52 21.14 4.92
CA ALA A 161 -8.96 20.38 6.00
C ALA A 161 -10.07 19.67 6.81
N THR A 162 -10.85 18.84 6.13
CA THR A 162 -11.53 17.73 6.80
C THR A 162 -10.68 16.49 6.60
N PRO A 163 -9.98 16.01 7.65
CA PRO A 163 -9.45 14.66 7.61
C PRO A 163 -10.61 13.71 7.32
N SER A 164 -10.47 12.85 6.32
CA SER A 164 -11.45 11.82 6.05
C SER A 164 -10.97 10.51 6.67
N GLN A 165 -11.84 9.50 6.76
CA GLN A 165 -11.45 8.17 7.23
C GLN A 165 -10.26 7.58 6.44
N ALA A 166 -9.99 8.10 5.23
CA ALA A 166 -8.82 7.80 4.40
C ALA A 166 -7.47 8.14 5.04
N ASP A 167 -7.42 9.21 5.84
CA ASP A 167 -6.17 9.70 6.44
C ASP A 167 -5.76 8.88 7.68
N VAL A 168 -6.57 7.88 8.06
CA VAL A 168 -6.35 7.05 9.24
C VAL A 168 -5.57 5.79 8.85
N LEU A 169 -4.30 5.73 9.23
CA LEU A 169 -3.52 4.50 9.23
C LEU A 169 -4.20 3.48 10.15
N HIS A 170 -4.86 2.46 9.60
CA HIS A 170 -5.45 1.41 10.40
C HIS A 170 -4.36 0.44 10.87
N VAL A 171 -3.73 0.76 12.01
CA VAL A 171 -2.83 -0.16 12.70
C VAL A 171 -3.66 -1.08 13.58
N CYS A 172 -3.64 -2.36 13.25
CA CYS A 172 -4.26 -3.38 14.09
C CYS A 172 -3.30 -3.70 15.25
N THR A 173 -3.32 -2.90 16.31
CA THR A 173 -2.54 -3.18 17.51
C THR A 173 -3.33 -4.11 18.44
N ASP A 174 -2.75 -5.26 18.82
CA ASP A 174 -3.19 -6.02 19.99
C ASP A 174 -2.85 -5.19 21.25
N VAL A 175 -3.70 -4.22 21.58
CA VAL A 175 -3.69 -3.60 22.91
C VAL A 175 -5.01 -3.96 23.57
N GLN A 176 -4.95 -5.03 24.35
CA GLN A 176 -6.00 -5.42 25.28
C GLN A 176 -6.15 -4.32 26.33
N GLY A 177 -7.28 -3.61 26.33
CA GLY A 177 -7.50 -2.51 27.26
C GLY A 177 -8.87 -1.84 27.15
N ARG A 178 -9.90 -2.56 27.61
CA ARG A 178 -11.20 -2.10 28.17
C ARG A 178 -12.48 -2.53 27.44
N SER A 179 -13.43 -2.85 28.30
CA SER A 179 -14.71 -3.54 28.10
C SER A 179 -15.63 -2.87 27.08
N SER A 180 -15.77 -3.49 25.92
CA SER A 180 -17.04 -3.62 25.21
C SER A 180 -16.90 -4.80 24.24
N ARG A 181 -17.49 -5.95 24.61
CA ARG A 181 -17.69 -7.17 23.80
C ARG A 181 -16.78 -7.23 22.55
N GLY A 182 -15.49 -7.49 22.78
CA GLY A 182 -14.44 -7.31 21.77
C GLY A 182 -14.53 -8.34 20.62
N PRO A 183 -13.89 -8.06 19.47
CA PRO A 183 -13.68 -9.07 18.46
C PRO A 183 -12.82 -10.18 19.06
N THR A 184 -13.18 -11.43 18.78
CA THR A 184 -12.45 -12.63 19.17
C THR A 184 -10.95 -12.56 18.80
N PRO A 185 -10.07 -13.35 19.47
CA PRO A 185 -8.64 -13.39 19.17
C PRO A 185 -8.42 -13.49 17.66
N ARG A 186 -7.72 -12.50 17.09
CA ARG A 186 -7.57 -12.39 15.64
C ARG A 186 -6.87 -13.66 15.14
N SER A 187 -7.52 -14.38 14.22
CA SER A 187 -6.96 -15.62 13.69
C SER A 187 -5.54 -15.41 13.15
N PRO A 188 -4.62 -16.38 13.27
CA PRO A 188 -3.27 -16.34 12.68
C PRO A 188 -3.25 -15.94 11.21
N ASN A 189 -4.37 -16.16 10.50
CA ASN A 189 -4.57 -15.86 9.08
C ASN A 189 -4.51 -14.37 8.70
N GLN A 190 -4.26 -13.45 9.64
CA GLN A 190 -4.15 -12.01 9.36
C GLN A 190 -2.93 -11.33 9.99
N ALA A 191 -1.99 -12.08 10.57
CA ALA A 191 -0.77 -11.52 11.14
C ALA A 191 0.31 -11.30 10.07
N ASP A 192 1.19 -10.32 10.31
CA ASP A 192 2.32 -9.97 9.44
C ASP A 192 1.87 -9.53 8.04
N VAL A 193 0.75 -8.80 7.94
CA VAL A 193 0.20 -8.33 6.66
C VAL A 193 0.29 -6.81 6.59
N LEU A 194 0.72 -6.29 5.43
CA LEU A 194 0.56 -4.89 5.07
C LEU A 194 -0.28 -4.82 3.79
N MET A 195 -1.39 -4.10 3.81
CA MET A 195 -2.19 -3.78 2.62
C MET A 195 -2.13 -2.29 2.36
N VAL A 196 -1.86 -1.92 1.12
CA VAL A 196 -1.84 -0.53 0.66
C VAL A 196 -2.76 -0.42 -0.54
N TYR A 197 -3.85 0.32 -0.40
CA TYR A 197 -4.75 0.64 -1.50
C TYR A 197 -4.35 2.00 -2.08
N ALA A 198 -4.28 2.07 -3.41
CA ALA A 198 -3.89 3.29 -4.11
C ALA A 198 -4.89 4.45 -3.98
N ALA A 199 -6.12 4.15 -3.58
CA ALA A 199 -7.12 5.15 -3.20
C ALA A 199 -7.94 4.63 -2.03
N ALA A 200 -8.07 5.48 -1.02
CA ALA A 200 -9.07 5.33 0.03
C ALA A 200 -10.47 5.67 -0.47
N GLU A 201 -11.48 5.31 0.33
CA GLU A 201 -12.87 5.65 0.03
C GLU A 201 -13.06 7.16 -0.10
N GLY A 202 -13.73 7.59 -1.19
CA GLY A 202 -13.92 9.01 -1.52
C GLY A 202 -12.70 9.71 -2.14
N CYS A 203 -11.56 9.03 -2.29
CA CYS A 203 -10.37 9.54 -2.95
C CYS A 203 -10.20 8.99 -4.36
N VAL A 204 -9.37 9.63 -5.17
CA VAL A 204 -9.06 9.22 -6.55
C VAL A 204 -7.63 8.68 -6.63
N ALA A 205 -7.46 7.53 -7.29
CA ALA A 205 -6.15 7.00 -7.67
C ALA A 205 -5.85 7.42 -9.12
N TYR A 206 -4.98 8.40 -9.31
CA TYR A 206 -4.67 8.86 -10.67
C TYR A 206 -3.77 7.89 -11.44
N ARG A 207 -4.05 7.79 -12.74
CA ARG A 207 -3.24 7.07 -13.71
C ARG A 207 -3.38 7.68 -15.10
N ASP A 208 -2.24 7.90 -15.75
CA ASP A 208 -2.16 8.40 -17.12
C ASP A 208 -1.31 7.46 -18.01
N LYS A 209 -0.90 7.98 -19.18
CA LYS A 209 -0.01 7.27 -20.12
C LYS A 209 1.39 7.01 -19.52
N LYS A 210 1.83 7.82 -18.56
CA LYS A 210 3.11 7.67 -17.85
C LYS A 210 3.01 6.69 -16.68
N GLY A 211 1.81 6.37 -16.21
CA GLY A 211 1.57 5.36 -15.19
C GLY A 211 0.73 5.88 -14.03
N SER A 212 0.76 5.17 -12.90
CA SER A 212 0.03 5.56 -11.70
C SER A 212 0.87 6.50 -10.84
N ASP A 213 0.26 7.57 -10.34
CA ASP A 213 0.93 8.56 -9.47
C ASP A 213 1.47 7.93 -8.20
N PHE A 214 0.68 7.03 -7.60
CA PHE A 214 1.11 6.25 -6.45
C PHE A 214 2.36 5.41 -6.78
N ILE A 215 2.39 4.74 -7.93
CA ILE A 215 3.54 3.90 -8.31
C ILE A 215 4.78 4.75 -8.61
N GLN A 216 4.62 5.89 -9.28
CA GLN A 216 5.72 6.81 -9.56
C GLN A 216 6.30 7.36 -8.25
N THR A 217 5.43 7.89 -7.37
CA THR A 217 5.81 8.41 -6.06
C THR A 217 6.48 7.33 -5.20
N LEU A 218 5.95 6.10 -5.22
CA LEU A 218 6.54 4.96 -4.54
C LEU A 218 7.98 4.71 -5.00
N VAL A 219 8.25 4.69 -6.30
CA VAL A 219 9.60 4.48 -6.83
C VAL A 219 10.54 5.61 -6.41
N GLU A 220 10.08 6.86 -6.43
CA GLU A 220 10.88 8.02 -6.03
C GLU A 220 11.25 7.97 -4.54
N VAL A 221 10.27 7.72 -3.67
CA VAL A 221 10.47 7.61 -2.22
C VAL A 221 11.40 6.44 -1.88
N LEU A 222 11.22 5.29 -2.52
CA LEU A 222 12.10 4.13 -2.31
C LEU A 222 13.54 4.37 -2.74
N ARG A 223 13.76 5.17 -3.80
CA ARG A 223 15.11 5.52 -4.26
C ARG A 223 15.76 6.55 -3.35
N ALA A 224 14.98 7.45 -2.77
CA ALA A 224 15.47 8.48 -1.86
C ALA A 224 15.93 7.89 -0.53
N ASP A 225 15.20 6.91 0.02
CA ASP A 225 15.59 6.21 1.25
C ASP A 225 15.33 4.69 1.18
N PRO A 226 16.21 3.93 0.51
CA PRO A 226 16.00 2.50 0.33
C PRO A 226 16.13 1.66 1.62
N LYS A 227 16.68 2.24 2.70
CA LYS A 227 16.95 1.53 3.97
C LYS A 227 15.88 1.78 5.04
N ALA A 228 14.97 2.73 4.81
CA ALA A 228 13.88 3.03 5.71
C ALA A 228 12.94 1.83 5.93
N ASP A 229 12.16 1.91 7.01
CA ASP A 229 11.08 0.98 7.27
C ASP A 229 9.98 1.15 6.21
N LEU A 230 9.44 0.03 5.70
CA LEU A 230 8.45 0.07 4.63
C LEU A 230 7.18 0.83 5.02
N LEU A 231 6.75 0.77 6.28
CA LEU A 231 5.55 1.50 6.70
C LEU A 231 5.80 3.01 6.72
N GLU A 232 7.00 3.43 7.11
CA GLU A 232 7.46 4.82 7.02
C GLU A 232 7.49 5.29 5.55
N LEU A 233 8.07 4.48 4.66
CA LEU A 233 8.07 4.74 3.23
C LEU A 233 6.64 4.87 2.67
N MET A 234 5.71 3.98 3.04
CA MET A 234 4.31 4.09 2.59
C MET A 234 3.62 5.35 3.13
N THR A 235 3.98 5.77 4.34
CA THR A 235 3.43 7.00 4.95
C THR A 235 3.94 8.23 4.21
N GLU A 236 5.21 8.25 3.83
CA GLU A 236 5.79 9.33 3.03
C GLU A 236 5.21 9.36 1.61
N VAL A 237 5.01 8.20 0.98
CA VAL A 237 4.30 8.12 -0.30
C VAL A 237 2.88 8.67 -0.15
N ASN A 238 2.15 8.32 0.92
CA ASN A 238 0.82 8.88 1.17
C ASN A 238 0.87 10.40 1.30
N ARG A 239 1.82 10.94 2.08
CA ARG A 239 1.99 12.38 2.26
C ARG A 239 2.18 13.09 0.92
N GLN A 240 3.05 12.56 0.04
CA GLN A 240 3.30 13.16 -1.27
C GLN A 240 2.11 13.02 -2.23
N VAL A 241 1.41 11.89 -2.21
CA VAL A 241 0.20 11.69 -3.04
C VAL A 241 -0.93 12.62 -2.60
N CYS A 242 -1.12 12.84 -1.30
CA CYS A 242 -2.10 13.80 -0.75
C CYS A 242 -1.86 15.25 -1.16
N GLU A 243 -0.65 15.55 -1.62
CA GLU A 243 -0.25 16.89 -2.02
C GLU A 243 -0.42 17.13 -3.54
N LEU A 244 -0.84 16.12 -4.29
CA LEU A 244 -1.13 16.22 -5.71
C LEU A 244 -2.51 16.86 -5.92
N ASP A 245 -2.56 17.88 -6.77
CA ASP A 245 -3.81 18.44 -7.28
C ASP A 245 -4.34 17.51 -8.40
N VAL A 246 -5.44 16.79 -8.14
CA VAL A 246 -6.05 15.86 -9.10
C VAL A 246 -7.49 16.29 -9.39
N LEU A 247 -7.93 16.27 -10.65
CA LEU A 247 -9.32 16.56 -11.01
C LEU A 247 -10.17 15.30 -10.96
N GLY A 248 -11.49 15.48 -10.87
CA GLY A 248 -12.45 14.40 -10.99
C GLY A 248 -12.39 13.71 -12.36
N PRO A 249 -12.79 12.42 -12.44
CA PRO A 249 -12.90 11.72 -13.72
C PRO A 249 -13.99 12.32 -14.62
N ASP A 250 -15.01 12.94 -14.02
CA ASP A 250 -16.21 13.41 -14.71
C ASP A 250 -16.44 14.94 -14.60
N CYS A 251 -15.56 15.66 -13.89
CA CYS A 251 -15.67 17.12 -13.70
C CYS A 251 -14.32 17.77 -13.36
N ASP A 252 -14.21 19.08 -13.64
CA ASP A 252 -13.05 19.93 -13.30
C ASP A 252 -12.93 20.23 -11.80
N ASP A 253 -13.72 19.56 -10.95
CA ASP A 253 -13.62 19.73 -9.51
C ASP A 253 -12.37 19.00 -8.99
N ARG A 254 -11.65 19.68 -8.09
CA ARG A 254 -10.52 19.09 -7.38
C ARG A 254 -11.00 17.93 -6.49
N ARG A 255 -10.30 16.80 -6.59
CA ARG A 255 -10.48 15.61 -5.78
C ARG A 255 -9.22 15.36 -4.94
N LYS A 256 -9.41 14.77 -3.76
CA LYS A 256 -8.29 14.29 -2.93
C LYS A 256 -7.75 12.97 -3.51
N ALA A 257 -6.44 12.82 -3.51
CA ALA A 257 -5.76 11.55 -3.71
C ALA A 257 -5.14 11.14 -2.37
N CYS A 258 -5.53 9.99 -1.81
CA CYS A 258 -4.98 9.50 -0.55
C CYS A 258 -4.97 7.97 -0.61
N LEU A 259 -3.90 7.36 -0.11
CA LEU A 259 -3.80 5.93 0.05
C LEU A 259 -4.62 5.48 1.25
N GLU A 260 -5.03 4.21 1.24
CA GLU A 260 -5.49 3.54 2.45
C GLU A 260 -4.46 2.48 2.85
N ILE A 261 -3.88 2.62 4.05
CA ILE A 261 -2.84 1.72 4.54
C ILE A 261 -3.37 0.97 5.76
N ARG A 262 -3.33 -0.36 5.68
CA ARG A 262 -3.77 -1.27 6.76
C ARG A 262 -2.61 -2.19 7.13
N SER A 263 -2.19 -2.16 8.40
CA SER A 263 -1.03 -2.93 8.85
C SER A 263 -1.37 -3.80 10.06
N SER A 264 -0.89 -5.05 10.00
CA SER A 264 -0.78 -6.00 11.11
C SER A 264 0.65 -6.53 11.25
N LEU A 265 1.62 -5.79 10.70
CA LEU A 265 3.04 -6.07 10.90
C LEU A 265 3.36 -6.02 12.40
N ARG A 266 4.25 -6.92 12.84
CA ARG A 266 4.64 -7.06 14.24
C ARG A 266 6.05 -6.57 14.51
N ARG A 267 6.84 -6.33 13.47
CA ARG A 267 8.23 -5.85 13.50
C ARG A 267 8.45 -4.86 12.36
N ARG A 268 9.58 -4.13 12.39
CA ARG A 268 9.99 -3.27 11.28
C ARG A 268 10.39 -4.11 10.06
N LEU A 269 10.01 -3.65 8.88
CA LEU A 269 10.32 -4.27 7.60
C LEU A 269 11.19 -3.32 6.78
N CYS A 270 12.51 -3.49 6.86
CA CYS A 270 13.46 -2.80 5.98
C CYS A 270 13.80 -3.73 4.82
N LEU A 271 13.55 -3.29 3.59
CA LEU A 271 13.76 -4.16 2.42
C LEU A 271 15.23 -4.21 1.99
N GLN A 272 16.00 -3.15 2.19
CA GLN A 272 17.44 -3.16 1.97
C GLN A 272 18.18 -2.99 3.30
N VAL A 273 19.37 -3.60 3.39
CA VAL A 273 20.26 -3.55 4.56
C VAL A 273 21.41 -2.60 4.28
#